data_AF-A0A1E8FRN3-F1
#
_entry.id   AF-A0A1E8FRN3-F1
#
_cell.length_a   1.000
_cell.length_b   1.000
_cell.length_c   1.000
_cell.angle_alpha   90.00
_cell.angle_beta   90.00
_cell.angle_gamma   90.00
#
_symmetry.space_group_name_H-M   'P 1'
#
loop_
_entity.id
_entity.type
_entity.pdbx_description
1 polymer ?
#
loop_
_entity_poly.entity_id
_entity_poly.type
_entity_poly.pdbx_seq_one_letter_code
_entity_poly.pdbx_strand_id
1 'polypeptide(L)'
;MKHHSSDQLPELPGDHTASAFAYTAAATGVAGVATLAAMYAIEVPKGGPYIFGTTNDALGGFFNLLAIPVILQVHRRLPANTGNETLKWVVVAASVAGSVSSFLLVFGVLEFMPSTIATVSAMTVQALWFLLAHRQLLKRPDFPRGFGRLGRFIGAALLIGLPLTGLGYVLPGPDALRWTVTGLGVALGATGWVLWPYWYFRAGRLLSHVHATTTAGSPAPQAG
;
A
#
# COMPACT_ATOMS: atom_id res chain seq x y z
N MET A 1 27.12 25.30 15.81
CA MET A 1 25.74 25.48 15.31
C MET A 1 25.47 24.40 14.27
N LYS A 2 24.66 23.38 14.60
CA LYS A 2 24.25 22.34 13.64
C LYS A 2 23.04 22.90 12.90
N HIS A 3 23.20 23.26 11.62
CA HIS A 3 22.07 23.48 10.74
C HIS A 3 21.32 22.16 10.58
N HIS A 4 20.30 21.94 11.39
CA HIS A 4 19.21 21.03 11.03
C HIS A 4 18.33 21.74 10.01
N SER A 5 18.88 21.94 8.81
CA SER A 5 18.06 22.18 7.63
C SER A 5 17.19 20.94 7.49
N SER A 6 15.91 21.08 7.82
CA SER A 6 14.96 19.98 7.77
C SER A 6 14.94 19.44 6.34
N ASP A 7 15.24 18.14 6.18
CA ASP A 7 15.20 17.36 4.94
C ASP A 7 13.80 17.39 4.31
N GLN A 8 13.41 18.52 3.73
CA GLN A 8 12.17 18.67 3.00
C GLN A 8 12.45 18.36 1.52
N LEU A 9 11.81 17.31 1.03
CA LEU A 9 11.81 17.00 -0.40
C LEU A 9 11.25 18.18 -1.20
N PRO A 10 11.76 18.47 -2.41
CA PRO A 10 11.19 19.49 -3.29
C PRO A 10 9.69 19.25 -3.51
N GLU A 11 8.88 20.31 -3.40
CA GLU A 11 7.44 20.27 -3.67
C GLU A 11 7.19 19.97 -5.15
N LEU A 12 6.27 19.06 -5.40
CA LEU A 12 5.80 18.77 -6.75
C LEU A 12 4.31 19.14 -6.86
N PRO A 13 3.88 19.75 -7.98
CA PRO A 13 2.46 20.01 -8.22
C PRO A 13 1.62 18.76 -7.99
N GLY A 14 0.54 18.85 -7.22
CA GLY A 14 -0.33 17.72 -6.89
C GLY A 14 -0.01 16.98 -5.58
N ASP A 15 1.04 17.38 -4.86
CA ASP A 15 1.37 16.79 -3.54
C ASP A 15 0.20 16.90 -2.53
N HIS A 16 -0.51 18.04 -2.49
CA HIS A 16 -1.67 18.22 -1.61
C HIS A 16 -2.79 17.22 -1.92
N THR A 17 -3.17 17.11 -3.19
CA THR A 17 -4.20 16.16 -3.62
C THR A 17 -3.79 14.73 -3.28
N ALA A 18 -2.55 14.34 -3.62
CA ALA A 18 -2.02 13.03 -3.30
C ALA A 18 -1.93 12.78 -1.79
N SER A 19 -1.70 13.81 -0.97
CA SER A 19 -1.72 13.71 0.49
C SER A 19 -3.11 13.36 1.02
N ALA A 20 -4.16 14.03 0.53
CA ALA A 20 -5.55 13.73 0.89
C ALA A 20 -5.94 12.29 0.49
N PHE A 21 -5.55 11.87 -0.72
CA PHE A 21 -5.73 10.48 -1.16
C PHE A 21 -4.96 9.50 -0.28
N ALA A 22 -3.74 9.83 0.14
CA ALA A 22 -2.94 8.97 1.01
C ALA A 22 -3.54 8.82 2.41
N TYR A 23 -4.05 9.88 3.02
CA TYR A 23 -4.76 9.77 4.30
C TYR A 23 -6.06 8.98 4.18
N THR A 24 -6.82 9.20 3.09
CA THR A 24 -8.05 8.46 2.85
C THR A 24 -7.75 6.98 2.62
N ALA A 25 -6.74 6.65 1.80
CA ALA A 25 -6.28 5.27 1.59
C ALA A 25 -5.82 4.63 2.92
N ALA A 26 -5.11 5.37 3.78
CA ALA A 26 -4.72 4.87 5.09
C ALA A 26 -5.94 4.53 5.96
N ALA A 27 -6.93 5.42 6.03
CA ALA A 27 -8.16 5.19 6.78
C ALA A 27 -8.95 4.00 6.23
N THR A 28 -9.16 3.94 4.91
CA THR A 28 -9.80 2.83 4.22
C THR A 28 -9.07 1.52 4.47
N GLY A 29 -7.74 1.53 4.43
CA GLY A 29 -6.91 0.35 4.69
C GLY A 29 -7.04 -0.14 6.13
N VAL A 30 -7.01 0.76 7.12
CA VAL A 30 -7.24 0.39 8.54
C VAL A 30 -8.63 -0.18 8.75
N ALA A 31 -9.66 0.44 8.16
CA ALA A 31 -11.02 -0.10 8.20
C ALA A 31 -11.11 -1.48 7.52
N GLY A 32 -10.39 -1.68 6.42
CA GLY A 32 -10.26 -2.98 5.75
C GLY A 32 -9.66 -4.03 6.68
N VAL A 33 -8.52 -3.72 7.33
CA VAL A 33 -7.89 -4.62 8.31
C VAL A 33 -8.86 -4.98 9.44
N ALA A 34 -9.53 -3.99 10.01
CA ALA A 34 -10.47 -4.19 11.12
C ALA A 34 -11.69 -5.03 10.71
N THR A 35 -12.27 -4.79 9.53
CA THR A 35 -13.41 -5.56 9.02
C THR A 35 -13.02 -6.99 8.72
N LEU A 36 -11.86 -7.24 8.12
CA LEU A 36 -11.39 -8.62 7.92
C LEU A 36 -11.19 -9.35 9.26
N ALA A 37 -10.58 -8.69 10.24
CA ALA A 37 -10.42 -9.25 11.58
C ALA A 37 -11.77 -9.56 12.23
N ALA A 38 -12.76 -8.65 12.11
CA ALA A 38 -14.10 -8.85 12.62
C ALA A 38 -14.82 -10.03 11.93
N MET A 39 -14.66 -10.18 10.62
CA MET A 39 -15.19 -11.33 9.87
C MET A 39 -14.68 -12.65 10.47
N TYR A 40 -13.36 -12.80 10.61
CA TYR A 40 -12.75 -14.01 11.15
C TYR A 40 -13.09 -14.26 12.63
N ALA A 41 -13.25 -13.20 13.43
CA ALA A 41 -13.56 -13.32 14.85
C ALA A 41 -15.05 -13.61 15.13
N ILE A 42 -15.96 -13.08 14.31
CA ILE A 42 -17.40 -13.05 14.61
C ILE A 42 -18.23 -13.91 13.66
N GLU A 43 -17.96 -13.85 12.35
CA GLU A 43 -18.82 -14.45 11.32
C GLU A 43 -18.36 -15.83 10.89
N VAL A 44 -17.04 -16.03 10.74
CA VAL A 44 -16.46 -17.33 10.38
C VAL A 44 -16.85 -18.44 11.37
N PRO A 45 -16.78 -18.25 12.71
CA PRO A 45 -17.20 -19.28 13.66
C PRO A 45 -18.69 -19.62 13.61
N LYS A 46 -19.51 -18.73 13.04
CA LYS A 46 -20.97 -18.88 12.91
C LYS A 46 -21.40 -19.37 11.52
N GLY A 47 -20.45 -19.50 10.58
CA GLY A 47 -20.73 -19.92 9.21
C GLY A 47 -21.43 -18.86 8.34
N GLY A 48 -21.34 -17.57 8.69
CA GLY A 48 -21.97 -16.46 7.95
C GLY A 48 -22.61 -15.42 8.88
N PRO A 49 -23.24 -14.36 8.35
CA PRO A 49 -23.56 -14.05 6.94
C PRO A 49 -22.43 -13.37 6.12
N TYR A 50 -21.21 -13.24 6.67
CA TYR A 50 -20.04 -12.67 5.99
C TYR A 50 -20.17 -11.18 5.56
N ILE A 51 -20.96 -10.38 6.27
CA ILE A 51 -21.15 -8.95 6.01
C ILE A 51 -19.84 -8.18 6.17
N PHE A 52 -19.02 -8.53 7.17
CA PHE A 52 -17.71 -7.91 7.33
C PHE A 52 -16.75 -8.29 6.19
N GLY A 53 -16.91 -9.48 5.61
CA GLY A 53 -16.21 -9.91 4.40
C GLY A 53 -16.54 -9.03 3.20
N THR A 54 -17.84 -8.88 2.88
CA THR A 54 -18.28 -8.00 1.80
C THR A 54 -17.84 -6.54 2.01
N THR A 55 -17.86 -6.08 3.26
CA THR A 55 -17.38 -4.73 3.61
C THR A 55 -15.87 -4.61 3.38
N ASN A 56 -15.09 -5.61 3.78
CA ASN A 56 -13.65 -5.66 3.53
C ASN A 56 -13.34 -5.62 2.02
N ASP A 57 -14.08 -6.38 1.22
CA ASP A 57 -13.92 -6.38 -0.24
C ASP A 57 -14.21 -5.01 -0.85
N ALA A 58 -15.30 -4.36 -0.45
CA ALA A 58 -15.63 -3.01 -0.92
C ALA A 58 -14.54 -1.99 -0.52
N LEU A 59 -14.06 -2.05 0.72
CA LEU A 59 -12.96 -1.21 1.19
C LEU A 59 -11.66 -1.48 0.41
N GLY A 60 -11.37 -2.73 0.07
CA GLY A 60 -10.27 -3.11 -0.82
C GLY A 60 -10.41 -2.48 -2.20
N GLY A 61 -11.63 -2.45 -2.75
CA GLY A 61 -11.95 -1.80 -4.02
C GLY A 61 -11.63 -0.30 -4.01
N PHE A 62 -12.10 0.41 -2.98
CA PHE A 62 -11.81 1.84 -2.80
C PHE A 62 -10.34 2.10 -2.52
N PHE A 63 -9.71 1.30 -1.66
CA PHE A 63 -8.29 1.44 -1.33
C PHE A 63 -7.42 1.42 -2.57
N ASN A 64 -7.68 0.50 -3.49
CA ASN A 64 -6.96 0.41 -4.76
C ASN A 64 -7.11 1.66 -5.63
N LEU A 65 -8.30 2.28 -5.69
CA LEU A 65 -8.49 3.53 -6.42
C LEU A 65 -7.76 4.70 -5.75
N LEU A 66 -7.88 4.80 -4.43
CA LEU A 66 -7.26 5.85 -3.64
C LEU A 66 -5.73 5.76 -3.66
N ALA A 67 -5.18 4.56 -3.86
CA ALA A 67 -3.75 4.34 -4.00
C ALA A 67 -3.16 4.95 -5.29
N ILE A 68 -3.94 5.05 -6.37
CA ILE A 68 -3.44 5.45 -7.70
C ILE A 68 -2.81 6.85 -7.68
N PRO A 69 -3.46 7.93 -7.19
CA PRO A 69 -2.85 9.25 -7.14
C PRO A 69 -1.57 9.29 -6.31
N VAL A 70 -1.52 8.52 -5.21
CA VAL A 70 -0.36 8.43 -4.33
C VAL A 70 0.80 7.75 -5.05
N ILE A 71 0.53 6.63 -5.73
CA ILE A 71 1.51 5.89 -6.53
C ILE A 71 2.11 6.80 -7.61
N LEU A 72 1.27 7.49 -8.37
CA LEU A 72 1.69 8.42 -9.42
C LEU A 72 2.59 9.52 -8.84
N GLN A 73 2.20 10.10 -7.70
CA GLN A 73 2.94 11.20 -7.10
C GLN A 73 4.27 10.77 -6.47
N VAL A 74 4.33 9.56 -5.89
CA VAL A 74 5.59 8.96 -5.43
C VAL A 74 6.48 8.62 -6.63
N HIS A 75 5.89 8.15 -7.73
CA HIS A 75 6.64 7.76 -8.93
C HIS A 75 7.36 8.95 -9.57
N ARG A 76 6.79 10.16 -9.53
CA ARG A 76 7.45 11.39 -10.02
C ARG A 76 8.77 11.71 -9.30
N ARG A 77 9.03 11.09 -8.15
CA ARG A 77 10.27 11.24 -7.37
C ARG A 77 11.32 10.17 -7.73
N LEU A 78 11.01 9.23 -8.62
CA LEU A 78 11.97 8.26 -9.13
C LEU A 78 12.77 8.83 -10.31
N PRO A 79 13.97 8.28 -10.60
CA PRO A 79 14.71 8.61 -11.81
C PRO A 79 13.88 8.32 -13.06
N ALA A 80 13.85 9.25 -14.01
CA ALA A 80 13.18 9.04 -15.30
C ALA A 80 13.97 8.03 -16.14
N ASN A 81 13.49 6.79 -16.18
CA ASN A 81 13.97 5.75 -17.08
C ASN A 81 12.78 4.87 -17.51
N THR A 82 12.96 4.13 -18.60
CA THR A 82 11.91 3.29 -19.20
C THR A 82 11.39 2.22 -18.23
N GLY A 83 12.25 1.63 -17.41
CA GLY A 83 11.85 0.61 -16.44
C GLY A 83 10.90 1.16 -15.37
N ASN A 84 11.17 2.37 -14.86
CA ASN A 84 10.30 3.05 -13.92
C ASN A 84 8.97 3.43 -14.58
N GLU A 85 9.00 4.00 -15.77
CA GLU A 85 7.79 4.38 -16.49
C GLU A 85 6.86 3.17 -16.76
N THR A 86 7.42 2.02 -17.18
CA THR A 86 6.66 0.78 -17.31
C THR A 86 6.11 0.32 -15.97
N LEU A 87 6.94 0.29 -14.93
CA LEU A 87 6.53 -0.14 -13.59
C LEU A 87 5.38 0.71 -13.03
N LYS A 88 5.35 2.02 -13.33
CA LYS A 88 4.25 2.94 -12.99
C LYS A 88 2.92 2.47 -13.59
N TRP A 89 2.89 2.23 -14.89
CA TRP A 89 1.65 1.86 -15.56
C TRP A 89 1.21 0.44 -15.20
N VAL A 90 2.15 -0.48 -15.00
CA VAL A 90 1.87 -1.84 -14.52
C VAL A 90 1.20 -1.80 -13.15
N VAL A 91 1.73 -1.01 -12.20
CA VAL A 91 1.10 -0.92 -10.87
C VAL A 91 -0.25 -0.22 -10.90
N VAL A 92 -0.41 0.82 -11.74
CA VAL A 92 -1.69 1.52 -11.89
C VAL A 92 -2.74 0.59 -12.49
N ALA A 93 -2.40 -0.14 -13.55
CA ALA A 93 -3.29 -1.13 -14.16
C ALA A 93 -3.66 -2.24 -13.17
N ALA A 94 -2.72 -2.71 -12.38
CA ALA A 94 -2.97 -3.68 -11.32
C ALA A 94 -3.91 -3.14 -10.23
N SER A 95 -3.76 -1.88 -9.81
CA SER A 95 -4.68 -1.23 -8.87
C SER A 95 -6.08 -1.08 -9.45
N VAL A 96 -6.21 -0.68 -10.72
CA VAL A 96 -7.52 -0.61 -11.40
C VAL A 96 -8.16 -2.00 -11.48
N ALA A 97 -7.41 -3.02 -11.91
CA ALA A 97 -7.90 -4.39 -12.01
C ALA A 97 -8.32 -4.95 -10.64
N GLY A 98 -7.52 -4.70 -9.59
CA GLY A 98 -7.85 -5.09 -8.23
C GLY A 98 -9.14 -4.41 -7.74
N SER A 99 -9.31 -3.12 -8.05
CA SER A 99 -10.54 -2.39 -7.71
C SER A 99 -11.77 -2.96 -8.41
N VAL A 100 -11.68 -3.18 -9.73
CA VAL A 100 -12.75 -3.78 -10.52
C VAL A 100 -13.10 -5.17 -9.99
N SER A 101 -12.10 -6.01 -9.71
CA SER A 101 -12.30 -7.34 -9.13
C SER A 101 -13.07 -7.29 -7.81
N SER A 102 -12.64 -6.40 -6.89
CA SER A 102 -13.31 -6.21 -5.60
C SER A 102 -14.76 -5.80 -5.77
N PHE A 103 -15.06 -4.82 -6.64
CA PHE A 103 -16.44 -4.40 -6.85
C PHE A 103 -17.30 -5.47 -7.54
N LEU A 104 -16.75 -6.18 -8.54
CA LEU A 104 -17.47 -7.28 -9.18
C LEU A 104 -17.81 -8.40 -8.19
N LEU A 105 -16.94 -8.67 -7.22
CA LEU A 105 -17.21 -9.61 -6.13
C LEU A 105 -18.33 -9.10 -5.22
N VAL A 106 -18.27 -7.82 -4.80
CA VAL A 106 -19.30 -7.19 -3.95
C VAL A 106 -20.68 -7.22 -4.60
N PHE A 107 -20.75 -7.00 -5.92
CA PHE A 107 -22.00 -7.06 -6.68
C PHE A 107 -22.44 -8.49 -7.06
N GLY A 108 -21.68 -9.52 -6.65
CA GLY A 108 -22.00 -10.92 -6.95
C GLY A 108 -21.84 -11.30 -8.43
N VAL A 109 -21.14 -10.49 -9.22
CA VAL A 109 -20.86 -10.75 -10.64
C VAL A 109 -19.67 -11.70 -10.79
N LEU A 110 -18.70 -11.62 -9.88
CA LEU A 110 -17.52 -12.48 -9.86
C LEU A 110 -17.54 -13.36 -8.62
N GLU A 111 -17.23 -14.65 -8.80
CA GLU A 111 -17.09 -15.58 -7.69
C GLU A 111 -15.85 -15.25 -6.82
N PHE A 112 -15.89 -15.70 -5.57
CA PHE A 112 -14.84 -15.42 -4.58
C PHE A 112 -13.45 -15.90 -5.03
N MET A 113 -13.34 -17.10 -5.60
CA MET A 113 -12.05 -17.67 -6.01
C MET A 113 -11.37 -16.86 -7.14
N PRO A 114 -12.03 -16.61 -8.29
CA PRO A 114 -11.48 -15.73 -9.32
C PRO A 114 -11.12 -14.34 -8.80
N SER A 115 -11.97 -13.74 -7.95
CA SER A 115 -11.69 -12.42 -7.37
C SER A 115 -10.47 -12.43 -6.45
N THR A 116 -10.31 -13.50 -5.66
CA THR A 116 -9.15 -13.70 -4.80
C THR A 116 -7.87 -13.79 -5.62
N ILE A 117 -7.87 -14.55 -6.71
CA ILE A 117 -6.71 -14.67 -7.61
C ILE A 117 -6.32 -13.31 -8.20
N ALA A 118 -7.31 -12.56 -8.69
CA ALA A 118 -7.10 -11.23 -9.26
C ALA A 118 -6.57 -10.24 -8.20
N THR A 119 -7.16 -10.24 -7.00
CA THR A 119 -6.74 -9.39 -5.87
C THR A 119 -5.33 -9.72 -5.40
N VAL A 120 -4.99 -10.99 -5.23
CA VAL A 120 -3.64 -11.44 -4.83
C VAL A 120 -2.61 -11.08 -5.90
N SER A 121 -2.97 -11.19 -7.19
CA SER A 121 -2.12 -10.80 -8.30
C SER A 121 -1.87 -9.29 -8.31
N ALA A 122 -2.92 -8.48 -8.15
CA ALA A 122 -2.80 -7.01 -8.02
C ALA A 122 -1.93 -6.64 -6.81
N MET A 123 -2.12 -7.30 -5.68
CA MET A 123 -1.34 -7.11 -4.46
C MET A 123 0.13 -7.47 -4.66
N THR A 124 0.42 -8.55 -5.41
CA THR A 124 1.79 -8.97 -5.74
C THR A 124 2.50 -7.93 -6.61
N VAL A 125 1.81 -7.40 -7.62
CA VAL A 125 2.35 -6.32 -8.48
C VAL A 125 2.63 -5.06 -7.66
N GLN A 126 1.71 -4.67 -6.77
CA GLN A 126 1.92 -3.53 -5.88
C GLN A 126 3.07 -3.77 -4.91
N ALA A 127 3.20 -4.97 -4.34
CA ALA A 127 4.34 -5.33 -3.47
C ALA A 127 5.68 -5.24 -4.22
N LEU A 128 5.71 -5.67 -5.48
CA LEU A 128 6.87 -5.51 -6.37
C LEU A 128 7.20 -4.04 -6.60
N TRP A 129 6.20 -3.21 -6.89
CA TRP A 129 6.38 -1.77 -6.98
C TRP A 129 6.93 -1.19 -5.69
N PHE A 130 6.38 -1.56 -4.53
CA PHE A 130 6.85 -1.14 -3.21
C PHE A 130 8.34 -1.45 -3.01
N LEU A 131 8.75 -2.68 -3.33
CA LEU A 131 10.14 -3.10 -3.20
C LEU A 131 11.07 -2.31 -4.13
N LEU A 132 10.74 -2.24 -5.41
CA LEU A 132 11.61 -1.67 -6.45
C LEU A 132 11.68 -0.14 -6.38
N ALA A 133 10.53 0.53 -6.25
CA ALA A 133 10.45 1.98 -6.15
C ALA A 133 11.22 2.48 -4.92
N HIS A 134 10.98 1.88 -3.75
CA HIS A 134 11.65 2.34 -2.53
C HIS A 134 13.14 1.96 -2.49
N ARG A 135 13.56 0.84 -3.11
CA ARG A 135 14.98 0.54 -3.29
C ARG A 135 15.69 1.62 -4.10
N GLN A 136 15.04 2.19 -5.10
CA GLN A 136 15.59 3.30 -5.89
C GLN A 136 15.54 4.63 -5.14
N LEU A 137 14.43 4.94 -4.47
CA LEU A 137 14.32 6.17 -3.66
C LEU A 137 15.37 6.22 -2.55
N LEU A 138 15.69 5.08 -1.94
CA LEU A 138 16.75 4.96 -0.93
C LEU A 138 18.17 5.26 -1.45
N LYS A 139 18.39 5.27 -2.78
CA LYS A 139 19.67 5.70 -3.36
C LYS A 139 19.80 7.22 -3.42
N ARG A 140 18.69 7.98 -3.28
CA ARG A 140 18.73 9.44 -3.28
C ARG A 140 19.10 9.93 -1.87
N PRO A 141 20.13 10.78 -1.72
CA PRO A 141 20.58 11.23 -0.40
C PRO A 141 19.49 11.98 0.37
N ASP A 142 18.66 12.75 -0.34
CA ASP A 142 17.66 13.65 0.24
C ASP A 142 16.31 12.96 0.53
N PHE A 143 16.20 11.65 0.25
CA PHE A 143 14.95 10.93 0.47
C PHE A 143 14.83 10.40 1.91
N PRO A 144 13.68 10.57 2.58
CA PRO A 144 13.48 10.11 3.96
C PRO A 144 13.69 8.60 4.09
N ARG A 145 14.86 8.20 4.63
CA ARG A 145 15.29 6.80 4.71
C ARG A 145 14.30 5.91 5.45
N GLY A 146 13.66 6.41 6.52
CA GLY A 146 12.66 5.66 7.28
C GLY A 146 11.44 5.27 6.43
N PHE A 147 10.93 6.21 5.62
CA PHE A 147 9.82 5.96 4.70
C PHE A 147 10.22 4.99 3.58
N GLY A 148 11.42 5.17 3.01
CA GLY A 148 12.01 4.25 2.05
C GLY A 148 12.17 2.82 2.57
N ARG A 149 12.72 2.65 3.77
CA ARG A 149 12.92 1.33 4.38
C ARG A 149 11.61 0.63 4.69
N LEU A 150 10.61 1.38 5.18
CA LEU A 150 9.27 0.83 5.44
C LEU A 150 8.63 0.30 4.16
N GLY A 151 8.62 1.10 3.09
CA GLY A 151 8.05 0.66 1.81
C GLY A 151 8.79 -0.54 1.21
N ARG A 152 10.13 -0.54 1.29
CA ARG A 152 10.95 -1.69 0.87
C ARG A 152 10.63 -2.95 1.69
N PHE A 153 10.48 -2.81 3.00
CA PHE A 153 10.14 -3.92 3.90
C PHE A 153 8.77 -4.50 3.58
N ILE A 154 7.73 -3.66 3.43
CA ILE A 154 6.38 -4.10 3.08
C ILE A 154 6.39 -4.91 1.78
N GLY A 155 7.03 -4.38 0.74
CA GLY A 155 7.14 -5.08 -0.55
C GLY A 155 7.85 -6.43 -0.41
N ALA A 156 8.99 -6.47 0.29
CA ALA A 156 9.71 -7.73 0.51
C ALA A 156 8.91 -8.73 1.36
N ALA A 157 8.27 -8.27 2.43
CA ALA A 157 7.48 -9.09 3.34
C ALA A 157 6.31 -9.76 2.60
N LEU A 158 5.61 -9.02 1.74
CA LEU A 158 4.50 -9.57 0.95
C LEU A 158 4.98 -10.53 -0.15
N LEU A 159 6.05 -10.16 -0.88
CA LEU A 159 6.60 -11.01 -1.96
C LEU A 159 7.20 -12.31 -1.46
N ILE A 160 7.64 -12.37 -0.20
CA ILE A 160 8.15 -13.60 0.43
C ILE A 160 7.01 -14.32 1.16
N GLY A 161 6.19 -13.57 1.90
CA GLY A 161 5.10 -14.12 2.71
C GLY A 161 4.05 -14.86 1.88
N LEU A 162 3.58 -14.25 0.78
CA LEU A 162 2.55 -14.84 -0.07
C LEU A 162 2.99 -16.19 -0.68
N PRO A 163 4.16 -16.31 -1.34
CA PRO A 163 4.63 -17.60 -1.82
C PRO A 163 4.88 -18.61 -0.71
N LEU A 164 5.40 -18.21 0.45
CA LEU A 164 5.61 -19.13 1.57
C LEU A 164 4.28 -19.70 2.09
N THR A 165 3.26 -18.85 2.23
CA THR A 165 1.92 -19.30 2.61
C THR A 165 1.38 -20.29 1.58
N GLY A 166 1.47 -19.97 0.28
CA GLY A 166 1.06 -20.88 -0.79
C GLY A 166 1.84 -22.20 -0.81
N LEU A 167 3.16 -22.12 -0.62
CA LEU A 167 4.06 -23.28 -0.59
C LEU A 167 3.69 -24.25 0.53
N GLY A 168 3.36 -23.75 1.72
CA GLY A 168 2.98 -24.59 2.85
C GLY A 168 1.72 -25.44 2.60
N TYR A 169 0.81 -24.99 1.72
CA TYR A 169 -0.36 -25.78 1.32
C TYR A 169 -0.01 -26.94 0.39
N VAL A 170 0.93 -26.74 -0.53
CA VAL A 170 1.31 -27.71 -1.57
C VAL A 170 2.49 -28.59 -1.19
N LEU A 171 3.22 -28.28 -0.11
CA LEU A 171 4.41 -28.99 0.30
C LEU A 171 4.07 -30.45 0.69
N PRO A 172 4.63 -31.46 0.01
CA PRO A 172 4.53 -32.84 0.48
C PRO A 172 5.45 -33.01 1.69
N GLY A 173 4.92 -33.50 2.81
CA GLY A 173 5.73 -33.74 4.00
C GLY A 173 4.93 -33.76 5.30
N PRO A 174 5.63 -33.87 6.45
CA PRO A 174 5.00 -33.88 7.76
C PRO A 174 4.21 -32.60 8.02
N ASP A 175 3.08 -32.73 8.72
CA ASP A 175 2.20 -31.58 9.03
C ASP A 175 2.96 -30.47 9.77
N ALA A 176 3.91 -30.81 10.64
CA ALA A 176 4.73 -29.84 11.35
C ALA A 176 5.52 -28.91 10.39
N LEU A 177 6.05 -29.44 9.29
CA LEU A 177 6.77 -28.66 8.29
C LEU A 177 5.79 -27.74 7.53
N ARG A 178 4.64 -28.27 7.12
CA ARG A 178 3.59 -27.50 6.44
C ARG A 178 3.10 -26.34 7.29
N TRP A 179 2.77 -26.59 8.55
CA TRP A 179 2.33 -25.55 9.49
C TRP A 179 3.40 -24.51 9.80
N THR A 180 4.67 -24.93 9.91
CA THR A 180 5.77 -23.98 10.12
C THR A 180 5.94 -23.05 8.93
N VAL A 181 5.96 -23.60 7.71
CA VAL A 181 6.11 -22.81 6.47
C VAL A 181 4.92 -21.88 6.27
N THR A 182 3.70 -22.40 6.41
CA THR A 182 2.47 -21.59 6.33
C THR A 182 2.46 -20.50 7.39
N GLY A 183 2.78 -20.83 8.64
CA GLY A 183 2.79 -19.89 9.76
C GLY A 183 3.78 -18.75 9.56
N LEU A 184 5.00 -19.04 9.09
CA LEU A 184 5.99 -18.03 8.74
C LEU A 184 5.53 -17.15 7.58
N GLY A 185 4.98 -17.74 6.53
CA GLY A 185 4.43 -17.01 5.40
C GLY A 185 3.30 -16.07 5.82
N VAL A 186 2.35 -16.57 6.61
CA VAL A 186 1.21 -15.79 7.12
C VAL A 186 1.68 -14.67 8.02
N ALA A 187 2.58 -14.94 8.97
CA ALA A 187 3.10 -13.91 9.87
C ALA A 187 3.80 -12.78 9.10
N LEU A 188 4.64 -13.12 8.12
CA LEU A 188 5.37 -12.15 7.32
C LEU A 188 4.42 -11.36 6.40
N GLY A 189 3.53 -12.06 5.71
CA GLY A 189 2.53 -11.46 4.82
C GLY A 189 1.58 -10.53 5.58
N ALA A 190 1.03 -10.97 6.71
CA ALA A 190 0.16 -10.17 7.57
C ALA A 190 0.89 -8.93 8.12
N THR A 191 2.16 -9.06 8.51
CA THR A 191 2.96 -7.91 8.97
C THR A 191 3.11 -6.87 7.86
N GLY A 192 3.46 -7.29 6.64
CA GLY A 192 3.54 -6.40 5.49
C GLY A 192 2.20 -5.73 5.18
N TRP A 193 1.12 -6.50 5.21
CA TRP A 193 -0.24 -6.04 4.95
C TRP A 193 -0.73 -5.02 5.98
N VAL A 194 -0.55 -5.27 7.27
CA VAL A 194 -0.93 -4.35 8.37
C VAL A 194 -0.12 -3.05 8.36
N LEU A 195 1.16 -3.12 7.96
CA LEU A 195 2.01 -1.93 7.85
C LEU A 195 1.70 -1.07 6.62
N TRP A 196 0.96 -1.61 5.65
CA TRP A 196 0.68 -0.93 4.40
C TRP A 196 -0.20 0.33 4.57
N PRO A 197 -1.32 0.31 5.31
CA PRO A 197 -2.06 1.54 5.65
C PRO A 197 -1.19 2.57 6.40
N TYR A 198 -0.30 2.11 7.29
CA TYR A 198 0.61 3.00 7.99
C TYR A 198 1.62 3.68 7.04
N TRP A 199 2.08 2.98 6.01
CA TRP A 199 2.88 3.61 4.96
C TRP A 199 2.10 4.70 4.22
N TYR A 200 0.82 4.50 3.90
CA TYR A 200 -0.01 5.54 3.28
C TYR A 200 -0.21 6.75 4.20
N PHE A 201 -0.40 6.53 5.51
CA PHE A 201 -0.45 7.61 6.48
C PHE A 201 0.86 8.43 6.48
N ARG A 202 2.00 7.74 6.46
CA ARG A 202 3.34 8.38 6.37
C ARG A 202 3.52 9.11 5.05
N ALA A 203 2.98 8.58 3.95
CA ALA A 203 2.98 9.26 2.64
C ALA A 203 2.16 10.54 2.69
N GLY A 204 0.97 10.51 3.29
CA GLY A 204 0.13 11.70 3.52
C GLY A 204 0.88 12.80 4.28
N ARG A 205 1.57 12.44 5.37
CA ARG A 205 2.43 13.38 6.13
C ARG A 205 3.57 13.93 5.29
N LEU A 206 4.27 13.07 4.56
CA LEU A 206 5.40 13.47 3.72
C LEU A 206 4.98 14.47 2.63
N LEU A 207 3.81 14.26 2.02
CA LEU A 207 3.28 15.08 0.94
C LEU A 207 2.59 16.36 1.43
N SER A 208 2.15 16.43 2.70
CA SER A 208 1.51 17.62 3.29
C SER A 208 2.49 18.61 3.92
N HIS A 209 3.55 18.12 4.56
CA HIS A 209 4.52 18.97 5.28
C HIS A 209 5.40 19.85 4.37
N VAL A 210 5.28 19.71 3.05
CA VAL A 210 6.02 20.56 2.12
C VAL A 210 5.45 22.00 2.07
N HIS A 211 4.18 22.18 2.43
CA HIS A 211 3.49 23.46 2.25
C HIS A 211 3.65 24.45 3.42
N ALA A 212 3.97 23.98 4.63
CA ALA A 212 4.02 24.84 5.83
C ALA A 212 5.13 25.91 5.78
N THR A 213 6.11 25.77 4.88
CA THR A 213 7.26 26.66 4.76
C THR A 213 7.03 27.81 3.77
N THR A 214 6.09 27.66 2.82
CA THR A 214 5.85 28.67 1.75
C THR A 214 4.94 29.80 2.23
N THR A 215 3.99 29.53 3.13
CA THR A 215 3.05 30.55 3.64
C THR A 215 3.64 31.46 4.70
N ALA A 216 4.73 31.05 5.37
CA ALA A 216 5.39 31.84 6.41
C ALA A 216 6.43 32.85 5.86
N GLY A 217 6.66 32.87 4.54
CA GLY A 217 7.74 33.63 3.90
C GLY A 217 7.31 34.82 3.03
N SER A 218 6.03 35.20 2.96
CA SER A 218 5.62 36.45 2.29
C SER A 218 5.68 37.61 3.29
N PRO A 219 6.74 38.46 3.29
CA PRO A 219 6.68 39.72 3.99
C PRO A 219 5.52 40.53 3.41
N ALA A 220 4.65 41.02 4.29
CA ALA A 220 3.61 41.96 3.93
C ALA A 220 4.22 43.12 3.12
N PRO A 221 3.56 43.59 2.04
CA PRO A 221 4.02 44.77 1.34
C PRO A 221 4.08 45.94 2.34
N GLN A 222 5.28 46.50 2.53
CA GLN A 222 5.43 47.75 3.25
C GLN A 222 4.72 48.82 2.41
N ALA A 223 3.56 49.27 2.90
CA ALA A 223 2.93 50.47 2.40
C ALA A 223 3.85 51.65 2.72
N GLY A 224 4.32 52.32 1.67
CA GLY A 224 4.95 53.64 1.75
C GLY A 224 3.92 54.76 1.88
#